data_AF-A0A968W8U9-F1
#
_entry.id   AF-A0A968W8U9-F1
#
_cell.length_a   1.000
_cell.length_b   1.000
_cell.length_c   1.000
_cell.angle_alpha   90.00
_cell.angle_beta   90.00
_cell.angle_gamma   90.00
#
_symmetry.space_group_name_H-M   'P 1'
#
loop_
_entity.id
_entity.type
_entity.pdbx_description
1 polymer ?
#
loop_
_entity_poly.entity_id
_entity_poly.type
_entity_poly.pdbx_seq_one_letter_code
_entity_poly.pdbx_strand_id
1 'polypeptide(L)'
;MSSRKQSRSKILNNLLPWLDVIAIVAWGFLMLKYWLTQELYLLIHPNYFALVVVAGIVLVIIGIAKGVELLRQRGATPNVQHMNLIPPHLGSILLIAVAIVGFLVAPPVFASDKALQKGVTDLSTGNSRLQPQSFRASIRPEERSLVDWSRTLSVYPEPDAYTGQRAKVTGFVIYPPDLSNEYVFLARFVLTCCAADAYPVGLPVKLPQGQTREQFKKDSWLEIEGKMATETLAGKRQLAVIANAVKPVSRPKNPYSY
;
A
#
# COMPACT_ATOMS: atom_id res chain seq x y z
N MET A 1 -47.61 -30.96 0.46
CA MET A 1 -46.58 -29.89 0.62
C MET A 1 -45.34 -30.28 1.45
N SER A 2 -45.26 -31.46 2.08
CA SER A 2 -44.13 -31.83 2.96
C SER A 2 -42.87 -32.33 2.22
N SER A 3 -43.03 -33.14 1.16
CA SER A 3 -41.90 -33.74 0.40
C SER A 3 -40.94 -32.71 -0.26
N ARG A 4 -41.47 -31.58 -0.77
CA ARG A 4 -40.64 -30.49 -1.35
C ARG A 4 -39.72 -29.81 -0.32
N LYS A 5 -40.14 -29.68 0.95
CA LYS A 5 -39.30 -29.09 2.01
C LYS A 5 -38.15 -30.03 2.42
N GLN A 6 -38.43 -31.33 2.49
CA GLN A 6 -37.43 -32.36 2.83
C GLN A 6 -36.36 -32.54 1.75
N SER A 7 -36.76 -32.45 0.47
CA SER A 7 -35.82 -32.47 -0.66
C SER A 7 -34.92 -31.22 -0.69
N ARG A 8 -35.47 -30.02 -0.46
CA ARG A 8 -34.68 -28.78 -0.36
C ARG A 8 -33.67 -28.81 0.80
N SER A 9 -34.01 -29.36 1.97
CA SER A 9 -33.06 -29.41 3.09
C SER A 9 -31.92 -30.40 2.87
N LYS A 10 -32.17 -31.54 2.20
CA LYS A 10 -31.10 -32.47 1.78
C LYS A 10 -30.13 -31.84 0.78
N ILE A 11 -30.64 -31.09 -0.19
CA ILE A 11 -29.81 -30.40 -1.20
C ILE A 11 -28.96 -29.31 -0.53
N LEU A 12 -29.55 -28.48 0.34
CA LEU A 12 -28.79 -27.50 1.10
C LEU A 12 -27.71 -28.16 1.96
N ASN A 13 -28.05 -29.18 2.75
CA ASN A 13 -27.07 -29.85 3.63
C ASN A 13 -25.90 -30.48 2.87
N ASN A 14 -26.09 -30.85 1.60
CA ASN A 14 -25.01 -31.34 0.74
C ASN A 14 -24.18 -30.20 0.10
N LEU A 15 -24.78 -29.03 -0.13
CA LEU A 15 -24.12 -27.85 -0.70
C LEU A 15 -23.33 -27.05 0.35
N LEU A 16 -23.77 -27.07 1.62
CA LEU A 16 -23.13 -26.29 2.69
C LEU A 16 -21.62 -26.59 2.86
N PRO A 17 -21.17 -27.85 2.92
CA PRO A 17 -19.74 -28.17 3.07
C PRO A 17 -18.89 -27.75 1.86
N TRP A 18 -19.51 -27.64 0.67
CA TRP A 18 -18.83 -27.15 -0.53
C TRP A 18 -18.53 -25.64 -0.47
N LEU A 19 -19.30 -24.87 0.32
CA LEU A 19 -19.03 -23.44 0.49
C LEU A 19 -17.67 -23.19 1.14
N ASP A 20 -17.29 -24.00 2.14
CA ASP A 20 -15.99 -23.88 2.80
C ASP A 20 -14.84 -24.17 1.84
N VAL A 21 -14.99 -25.23 1.02
CA VAL A 21 -14.03 -25.59 -0.02
C VAL A 21 -13.87 -24.46 -1.03
N ILE A 22 -14.99 -23.93 -1.53
CA ILE A 22 -15.00 -22.81 -2.48
C ILE A 22 -14.35 -21.58 -1.87
N ALA A 23 -14.66 -21.23 -0.62
CA ALA A 23 -14.09 -20.08 0.08
C ALA A 23 -12.55 -20.20 0.17
N ILE A 24 -12.05 -21.35 0.64
CA ILE A 24 -10.61 -21.59 0.82
C ILE A 24 -9.87 -21.53 -0.52
N VAL A 25 -10.38 -22.22 -1.55
CA VAL A 25 -9.77 -22.23 -2.87
C VAL A 25 -9.82 -20.83 -3.51
N ALA A 26 -10.93 -20.11 -3.37
CA ALA A 26 -11.07 -18.76 -3.90
C ALA A 26 -10.05 -17.78 -3.28
N TRP A 27 -9.83 -17.84 -1.96
CA TRP A 27 -8.81 -17.03 -1.28
C TRP A 27 -7.38 -17.40 -1.71
N GLY A 28 -7.09 -18.69 -1.83
CA GLY A 28 -5.78 -19.14 -2.33
C GLY A 28 -5.51 -18.67 -3.76
N PHE A 29 -6.49 -18.79 -4.65
CA PHE A 29 -6.38 -18.30 -6.02
C PHE A 29 -6.30 -16.77 -6.10
N LEU A 30 -6.99 -16.05 -5.22
CA LEU A 30 -6.94 -14.59 -5.15
C LEU A 30 -5.53 -14.09 -4.78
N MET A 31 -4.90 -14.70 -3.78
CA MET A 31 -3.51 -14.38 -3.40
C MET A 31 -2.54 -14.61 -4.57
N LEU A 32 -2.69 -15.72 -5.29
CA LEU A 32 -1.86 -16.03 -6.45
C LEU A 32 -2.13 -15.07 -7.62
N LYS A 33 -3.39 -14.69 -7.86
CA LYS A 33 -3.76 -13.67 -8.84
C LYS A 33 -3.04 -12.36 -8.55
N TYR A 34 -3.09 -11.85 -7.32
CA TYR A 34 -2.43 -10.59 -6.94
C TYR A 34 -0.90 -10.62 -7.07
N TRP A 35 -0.29 -11.77 -6.84
CA TRP A 35 1.13 -11.95 -7.09
C TRP A 35 1.43 -11.88 -8.61
N LEU A 36 0.66 -12.59 -9.44
CA LEU A 36 0.83 -12.62 -10.89
C LEU A 36 0.52 -11.27 -11.56
N THR A 37 -0.49 -10.54 -11.08
CA THR A 37 -0.87 -9.21 -11.59
C THR A 37 0.04 -8.09 -11.08
N GLN A 38 0.99 -8.40 -10.19
CA GLN A 38 1.85 -7.42 -9.51
C GLN A 38 1.09 -6.40 -8.64
N GLU A 39 -0.19 -6.64 -8.36
CA GLU A 39 -0.99 -5.83 -7.45
C GLU A 39 -0.54 -6.01 -5.99
N LEU A 40 0.19 -7.09 -5.70
CA LEU A 40 0.74 -7.37 -4.37
C LEU A 40 1.69 -6.26 -3.87
N TYR A 41 2.39 -5.56 -4.77
CA TYR A 41 3.24 -4.40 -4.44
C TYR A 41 2.46 -3.24 -3.84
N LEU A 42 1.15 -3.16 -4.11
CA LEU A 42 0.27 -2.13 -3.55
C LEU A 42 -0.23 -2.48 -2.15
N LEU A 43 -0.10 -3.74 -1.74
CA LEU A 43 -0.72 -4.25 -0.52
C LEU A 43 0.31 -4.56 0.56
N ILE A 44 1.47 -5.12 0.21
CA ILE A 44 2.47 -5.56 1.19
C ILE A 44 3.90 -5.27 0.72
N HIS A 45 4.82 -5.24 1.68
CA HIS A 45 6.24 -5.10 1.39
C HIS A 45 6.77 -6.38 0.67
N PRO A 46 7.64 -6.23 -0.36
CA PRO A 46 8.23 -7.35 -1.11
C PRO A 46 8.82 -8.51 -0.30
N ASN A 47 9.37 -8.26 0.91
CA ASN A 47 9.93 -9.29 1.78
C ASN A 47 8.89 -10.35 2.22
N TYR A 48 7.60 -10.00 2.22
CA TYR A 48 6.52 -10.90 2.62
C TYR A 48 5.84 -11.60 1.44
N PHE A 49 6.27 -11.36 0.20
CA PHE A 49 5.64 -11.96 -0.99
C PHE A 49 5.73 -13.48 -0.97
N ALA A 50 6.88 -14.03 -0.62
CA ALA A 50 7.08 -15.47 -0.55
C ALA A 50 6.08 -16.13 0.42
N LEU A 51 5.85 -15.51 1.58
CA LEU A 51 4.90 -16.02 2.57
C LEU A 51 3.47 -16.04 2.02
N VAL A 52 3.05 -15.00 1.30
CA VAL A 52 1.71 -14.93 0.70
C VAL A 52 1.54 -15.95 -0.42
N VAL A 53 2.56 -16.14 -1.27
CA VAL A 53 2.51 -17.14 -2.35
C VAL A 53 2.43 -18.56 -1.77
N VAL A 54 3.25 -18.87 -0.77
CA VAL A 54 3.22 -20.17 -0.09
C VAL A 54 1.86 -20.39 0.59
N ALA A 55 1.34 -19.40 1.30
CA ALA A 55 0.01 -19.48 1.91
C ALA A 55 -1.08 -19.72 0.86
N GLY A 56 -1.03 -19.01 -0.27
CA GLY A 56 -1.97 -19.20 -1.38
C GLY A 56 -1.94 -20.62 -1.93
N ILE A 57 -0.74 -21.18 -2.17
CA ILE A 57 -0.57 -22.56 -2.63
C ILE A 57 -1.12 -23.55 -1.61
N VAL A 58 -0.76 -23.39 -0.33
CA VAL A 58 -1.21 -24.27 0.76
C VAL A 58 -2.73 -24.24 0.88
N LEU A 59 -3.36 -23.07 0.80
CA LEU A 59 -4.83 -22.95 0.84
C LEU A 59 -5.48 -23.69 -0.34
N VAL A 60 -4.94 -23.54 -1.56
CA VAL A 60 -5.47 -24.28 -2.73
C VAL A 60 -5.33 -25.80 -2.51
N ILE A 61 -4.18 -26.28 -2.02
CA ILE A 61 -3.97 -27.71 -1.74
C ILE A 61 -4.96 -28.23 -0.69
N ILE A 62 -5.13 -27.51 0.42
CA ILE A 62 -6.07 -27.89 1.49
C ILE A 62 -7.51 -27.89 0.96
N GLY A 63 -7.89 -26.88 0.18
CA GLY A 63 -9.21 -26.81 -0.44
C GLY A 63 -9.49 -27.99 -1.38
N ILE A 64 -8.53 -28.34 -2.24
CA ILE A 64 -8.64 -29.51 -3.13
C ILE A 64 -8.71 -30.80 -2.32
N ALA A 65 -7.88 -30.97 -1.30
CA ALA A 65 -7.88 -32.16 -0.44
C ALA A 65 -9.24 -32.33 0.26
N LYS A 66 -9.81 -31.26 0.85
CA LYS A 66 -11.16 -31.28 1.44
C LYS A 66 -12.25 -31.57 0.41
N GLY A 67 -12.13 -31.02 -0.80
CA GLY A 67 -13.06 -31.31 -1.89
C GLY A 67 -13.04 -32.78 -2.31
N VAL A 68 -11.85 -33.36 -2.44
CA VAL A 68 -11.65 -34.79 -2.75
C VAL A 68 -12.18 -35.67 -1.63
N GLU A 69 -11.94 -35.31 -0.37
CA GLU A 69 -12.48 -36.03 0.79
C GLU A 69 -14.01 -36.01 0.77
N LEU A 70 -14.64 -34.86 0.53
CA LEU A 70 -16.09 -34.71 0.45
C LEU A 70 -16.71 -35.48 -0.73
N LEU A 71 -15.96 -35.63 -1.82
CA LEU A 71 -16.35 -36.47 -2.96
C LEU A 71 -16.23 -37.97 -2.64
N ARG A 72 -15.20 -38.38 -1.88
CA ARG A 72 -14.95 -39.79 -1.51
C ARG A 72 -15.85 -40.25 -0.36
N GLN A 73 -16.09 -39.41 0.63
CA GLN A 73 -16.96 -39.67 1.77
C GLN A 73 -18.37 -39.10 1.50
N ARG A 74 -19.21 -39.84 0.78
CA ARG A 74 -20.65 -39.53 0.63
C ARG A 74 -21.48 -39.69 1.92
N GLY A 75 -20.84 -39.81 3.08
CA GLY A 75 -21.51 -39.91 4.37
C GLY A 75 -20.52 -39.86 5.53
N ALA A 76 -20.87 -39.06 6.54
CA ALA A 76 -20.23 -38.89 7.84
C ALA A 76 -18.90 -38.11 7.88
N THR A 77 -19.01 -36.78 7.99
CA THR A 77 -17.97 -36.00 8.67
C THR A 77 -18.03 -36.27 10.18
N PRO A 78 -16.88 -36.37 10.89
CA PRO A 78 -16.88 -36.45 12.34
C PRO A 78 -17.46 -35.17 12.92
N ASN A 79 -18.44 -35.30 13.81
CA ASN A 79 -19.06 -34.19 14.52
C ASN A 79 -18.09 -33.66 15.60
N VAL A 80 -17.06 -32.92 15.20
CA VAL A 80 -16.29 -32.09 16.13
C VAL A 80 -17.13 -30.85 16.44
N GLN A 81 -17.81 -30.89 17.59
CA GLN A 81 -18.62 -29.81 18.13
C GLN A 81 -17.72 -28.67 18.61
N HIS A 82 -17.34 -27.77 17.71
CA HIS A 82 -16.91 -26.43 18.10
C HIS A 82 -18.16 -25.57 18.25
N MET A 83 -18.35 -24.96 19.43
CA MET A 83 -19.41 -23.97 19.64
C MET A 83 -19.07 -22.71 18.83
N ASN A 84 -19.58 -22.62 17.62
CA ASN A 84 -19.44 -21.41 16.83
C ASN A 84 -20.50 -20.41 17.27
N LEU A 85 -20.06 -19.26 17.81
CA LEU A 85 -20.93 -18.12 18.15
C LEU A 85 -21.66 -17.57 16.90
N ILE A 86 -21.11 -17.83 15.71
CA ILE A 86 -21.65 -17.46 14.40
C ILE A 86 -21.99 -18.76 13.64
N PRO A 87 -23.20 -18.88 13.06
CA PRO A 87 -23.55 -20.01 12.21
C PRO A 87 -22.47 -20.26 11.13
N PRO A 88 -21.96 -21.50 10.97
CA PRO A 88 -20.76 -21.79 10.18
C PRO A 88 -20.87 -21.35 8.71
N HIS A 89 -22.08 -21.36 8.16
CA HIS A 89 -22.35 -20.95 6.78
C HIS A 89 -22.26 -19.43 6.54
N LEU A 90 -22.51 -18.60 7.56
CA LEU A 90 -22.42 -17.15 7.41
C LEU A 90 -20.97 -16.70 7.20
N GLY A 91 -20.02 -17.35 7.89
CA GLY A 91 -18.59 -17.09 7.72
C GLY A 91 -18.12 -17.38 6.30
N SER A 92 -18.47 -18.54 5.76
CA SER A 92 -18.04 -18.95 4.42
C SER A 92 -18.69 -18.12 3.32
N ILE A 93 -19.96 -17.76 3.47
CA ILE A 93 -20.63 -16.81 2.54
C ILE A 93 -19.94 -15.45 2.57
N LEU A 94 -19.59 -14.93 3.76
CA LEU A 94 -18.86 -13.68 3.89
C LEU A 94 -17.49 -13.74 3.23
N LEU A 95 -16.72 -14.81 3.45
CA LEU A 95 -15.40 -14.99 2.85
C LEU A 95 -15.47 -15.08 1.32
N ILE A 96 -16.47 -15.77 0.77
CA ILE A 96 -16.71 -15.84 -0.67
C ILE A 96 -17.07 -14.45 -1.20
N ALA A 97 -17.96 -13.73 -0.54
CA ALA A 97 -18.34 -12.39 -0.95
C ALA A 97 -17.13 -11.43 -0.98
N VAL A 98 -16.27 -11.47 0.05
CA VAL A 98 -15.04 -10.68 0.10
C VAL A 98 -14.06 -11.10 -1.00
N ALA A 99 -13.90 -12.40 -1.26
CA ALA A 99 -13.04 -12.88 -2.34
C ALA A 99 -13.54 -12.41 -3.72
N ILE A 100 -14.85 -12.48 -3.98
CA ILE A 100 -15.46 -11.97 -5.22
C ILE A 100 -15.17 -10.47 -5.40
N VAL A 101 -15.34 -9.68 -4.34
CA VAL A 101 -14.99 -8.26 -4.37
C VAL A 101 -13.51 -8.07 -4.70
N GLY A 102 -12.60 -8.83 -4.09
CA GLY A 102 -11.17 -8.74 -4.39
C GLY A 102 -10.80 -9.18 -5.82
N PHE A 103 -11.55 -10.10 -6.43
CA PHE A 103 -11.35 -10.44 -7.85
C PHE A 103 -11.77 -9.30 -8.78
N LEU A 104 -12.90 -8.65 -8.48
CA LEU A 104 -13.53 -7.62 -9.32
C LEU A 104 -12.90 -6.23 -9.12
N VAL A 105 -12.47 -5.90 -7.91
CA VAL A 105 -11.98 -4.57 -7.54
C VAL A 105 -10.47 -4.61 -7.36
N ALA A 106 -9.76 -3.89 -8.20
CA ALA A 106 -8.32 -3.66 -8.03
C ALA A 106 -8.08 -2.73 -6.83
N PRO A 107 -7.04 -2.99 -6.00
CA PRO A 107 -6.74 -2.13 -4.87
C PRO A 107 -6.34 -0.73 -5.36
N PRO A 108 -6.97 0.35 -4.83
CA PRO A 108 -6.59 1.71 -5.20
C PRO A 108 -5.22 2.07 -4.61
N VAL A 109 -4.53 3.00 -5.26
CA VAL A 109 -3.30 3.59 -4.72
C VAL A 109 -3.64 4.69 -3.72
N PHE A 110 -2.77 4.92 -2.73
CA PHE A 110 -2.93 6.03 -1.81
C PHE A 110 -2.68 7.37 -2.53
N ALA A 111 -3.62 8.29 -2.35
CA ALA A 111 -3.61 9.63 -2.92
C ALA A 111 -3.26 10.70 -1.85
N SER A 112 -3.15 11.94 -2.30
CA SER A 112 -2.84 13.13 -1.50
C SER A 112 -3.75 13.30 -0.29
N ASP A 113 -5.04 12.98 -0.38
CA ASP A 113 -5.96 13.07 0.76
C ASP A 113 -5.55 12.13 1.91
N LYS A 114 -5.12 10.91 1.60
CA LYS A 114 -4.60 9.97 2.61
C LYS A 114 -3.27 10.44 3.19
N ALA A 115 -2.47 11.14 2.40
CA ALA A 115 -1.20 11.69 2.87
C ALA A 115 -1.45 12.84 3.86
N LEU A 116 -2.37 13.76 3.54
CA LEU A 116 -2.73 14.87 4.41
C LEU A 116 -3.40 14.40 5.72
N GLN A 117 -4.23 13.35 5.66
CA GLN A 117 -4.83 12.74 6.86
C GLN A 117 -3.80 12.15 7.83
N LYS A 118 -2.66 11.67 7.33
CA LYS A 118 -1.57 11.14 8.16
C LYS A 118 -0.70 12.24 8.80
N GLY A 119 -0.94 13.52 8.48
CA GLY A 119 -0.33 14.69 9.10
C GLY A 119 0.91 15.22 8.36
N VAL A 120 0.92 16.52 8.05
CA VAL A 120 1.99 17.20 7.29
C VAL A 120 3.26 17.41 8.13
N THR A 121 3.12 17.65 9.43
CA THR A 121 4.24 17.95 10.34
C THR A 121 5.18 16.73 10.53
N ASP A 122 4.68 15.51 10.33
CA ASP A 122 5.50 14.29 10.33
C ASP A 122 6.13 13.95 8.96
N LEU A 123 5.74 14.67 7.87
CA LEU A 123 6.25 14.42 6.52
C LEU A 123 7.70 14.87 6.33
N SER A 124 8.06 16.00 6.95
CA SER A 124 9.40 16.60 6.88
C SER A 124 10.28 16.25 8.09
N THR A 125 9.67 15.90 9.23
CA THR A 125 10.35 15.83 10.54
C THR A 125 10.50 14.42 11.12
N GLY A 126 10.18 13.37 10.36
CA GLY A 126 10.79 12.07 10.63
C GLY A 126 10.35 11.32 11.89
N ASN A 127 9.27 11.70 12.58
CA ASN A 127 8.78 10.94 13.74
C ASN A 127 8.13 9.59 13.37
N SER A 128 8.16 9.21 12.09
CA SER A 128 7.85 7.86 11.66
C SER A 128 8.98 6.93 12.11
N ARG A 129 8.61 5.73 12.60
CA ARG A 129 9.46 4.68 13.20
C ARG A 129 10.52 4.12 12.24
N LEU A 130 11.37 4.97 11.71
CA LEU A 130 12.52 4.63 10.89
C LEU A 130 13.57 4.10 11.85
N GLN A 131 13.52 2.79 12.08
CA GLN A 131 14.61 2.07 12.70
C GLN A 131 15.87 2.38 11.89
N PRO A 132 16.99 2.78 12.51
CA PRO A 132 18.20 3.16 11.79
C PRO A 132 18.73 1.94 11.03
N GLN A 133 18.39 1.84 9.75
CA GLN A 133 19.06 0.97 8.80
C GLN A 133 20.50 1.45 8.70
N SER A 134 21.44 0.49 8.66
CA SER A 134 22.89 0.71 8.58
C SER A 134 23.23 1.87 7.64
N PHE A 135 24.07 2.81 8.11
CA PHE A 135 24.69 3.86 7.30
C PHE A 135 25.09 3.30 5.93
N ARG A 136 24.32 3.62 4.87
CA ARG A 136 24.75 3.34 3.51
C ARG A 136 25.80 4.39 3.16
N ALA A 137 26.98 3.93 2.77
CA ALA A 137 28.06 4.77 2.30
C ALA A 137 27.52 5.81 1.30
N SER A 138 27.96 7.06 1.48
CA SER A 138 27.56 8.29 0.79
C SER A 138 26.96 8.07 -0.62
N ILE A 139 25.64 7.82 -0.69
CA ILE A 139 24.89 7.92 -1.95
C ILE A 139 25.05 9.36 -2.43
N ARG A 140 25.44 9.53 -3.69
CA ARG A 140 25.58 10.85 -4.31
C ARG A 140 24.27 11.61 -4.13
N PRO A 141 24.28 12.90 -3.76
CA PRO A 141 23.05 13.62 -3.45
C PRO A 141 21.98 13.58 -4.56
N GLU A 142 22.42 13.60 -5.82
CA GLU A 142 21.58 13.48 -7.02
C GLU A 142 20.92 12.10 -7.21
N GLU A 143 21.44 11.05 -6.57
CA GLU A 143 20.90 9.69 -6.64
C GLU A 143 20.00 9.37 -5.44
N ARG A 144 19.94 10.26 -4.44
CA ARG A 144 19.09 10.08 -3.26
C ARG A 144 17.63 10.21 -3.63
N SER A 145 16.86 9.17 -3.32
CA SER A 145 15.40 9.24 -3.44
C SER A 145 14.82 10.21 -2.42
N LEU A 146 13.55 10.57 -2.61
CA LEU A 146 12.80 11.38 -1.66
C LEU A 146 12.74 10.75 -0.26
N VAL A 147 12.74 9.42 -0.18
CA VAL A 147 12.79 8.66 1.09
C VAL A 147 14.18 8.74 1.73
N ASP A 148 15.25 8.71 0.93
CA ASP A 148 16.61 8.83 1.46
C ASP A 148 16.85 10.22 2.04
N TRP A 149 16.32 11.26 1.39
CA TRP A 149 16.36 12.61 1.92
C TRP A 149 15.57 12.76 3.22
N SER A 150 14.34 12.25 3.29
CA SER A 150 13.55 12.31 4.52
C SER A 150 14.22 11.53 5.66
N ARG A 151 14.76 10.33 5.38
CA ARG A 151 15.55 9.54 6.35
C ARG A 151 16.79 10.32 6.83
N THR A 152 17.53 10.94 5.91
CA THR A 152 18.73 11.74 6.22
C THR A 152 18.38 12.89 7.16
N LEU A 153 17.32 13.63 6.86
CA LEU A 153 16.84 14.74 7.71
C LEU A 153 16.26 14.27 9.04
N SER A 154 15.73 13.05 9.12
CA SER A 154 15.24 12.46 10.37
C SER A 154 16.40 12.13 11.32
N VAL A 155 17.55 11.72 10.79
CA VAL A 155 18.74 11.35 11.58
C VAL A 155 19.57 12.59 11.92
N TYR A 156 19.77 13.50 10.97
CA TYR A 156 20.53 14.74 11.16
C TYR A 156 19.72 15.92 10.60
N PRO A 157 18.84 16.53 11.44
CA PRO A 157 17.91 17.58 11.05
C PRO A 157 18.57 18.96 10.96
N GLU A 158 19.69 19.07 10.24
CA GLU A 158 20.41 20.32 10.01
C GLU A 158 20.32 20.72 8.52
N PRO A 159 19.33 21.52 8.09
CA PRO A 159 19.12 21.87 6.69
C PRO A 159 20.34 22.51 6.01
N ASP A 160 21.10 23.33 6.75
CA ASP A 160 22.23 24.07 6.19
C ASP A 160 23.37 23.14 5.73
N ALA A 161 23.51 21.97 6.37
CA ALA A 161 24.51 20.97 6.01
C ALA A 161 24.30 20.38 4.60
N TYR A 162 23.10 20.53 4.04
CA TYR A 162 22.73 19.97 2.74
C TYR A 162 22.54 21.01 1.65
N THR A 163 22.65 22.30 1.98
CA THR A 163 22.46 23.38 1.01
C THR A 163 23.46 23.28 -0.15
N GLY A 164 22.98 23.50 -1.37
CA GLY A 164 23.77 23.42 -2.60
C GLY A 164 23.92 22.01 -3.18
N GLN A 165 23.58 20.95 -2.43
CA GLN A 165 23.59 19.59 -2.95
C GLN A 165 22.56 19.43 -4.07
N ARG A 166 22.93 18.71 -5.15
CA ARG A 166 22.01 18.41 -6.24
C ARG A 166 20.95 17.44 -5.75
N ALA A 167 19.72 17.60 -6.25
CA ALA A 167 18.61 16.70 -5.95
C ALA A 167 17.86 16.35 -7.24
N LYS A 168 17.60 15.06 -7.43
CA LYS A 168 16.69 14.55 -8.45
C LYS A 168 15.67 13.65 -7.76
N VAL A 169 14.46 14.16 -7.57
CA VAL A 169 13.42 13.48 -6.78
C VAL A 169 12.14 13.30 -7.58
N THR A 170 11.45 12.20 -7.34
CA THR A 170 10.19 11.86 -7.98
C THR A 170 9.13 11.55 -6.94
N GLY A 171 7.91 12.07 -7.13
CA GLY A 171 6.79 11.80 -6.24
C GLY A 171 5.48 12.37 -6.78
N PHE A 172 4.42 12.21 -6.00
CA PHE A 172 3.12 12.82 -6.32
C PHE A 172 2.95 14.15 -5.59
N VAL A 173 2.18 15.05 -6.20
CA VAL A 173 1.94 16.40 -5.67
C VAL A 173 0.87 16.39 -4.58
N ILE A 174 1.20 17.00 -3.45
CA ILE A 174 0.25 17.33 -2.38
C ILE A 174 0.29 18.83 -2.09
N TYR A 175 -0.82 19.36 -1.58
CA TYR A 175 -0.95 20.75 -1.17
C TYR A 175 -1.28 20.85 0.32
N PRO A 176 -0.25 20.99 1.18
CA PRO A 176 -0.45 21.37 2.57
C PRO A 176 -1.09 22.76 2.67
N PRO A 177 -1.99 22.99 3.64
CA PRO A 177 -2.68 24.28 3.78
C PRO A 177 -1.73 25.45 4.06
N ASP A 178 -0.62 25.21 4.75
CA ASP A 178 0.30 26.26 5.23
C ASP A 178 1.45 26.61 4.25
N LEU A 179 1.40 26.07 3.03
CA LEU A 179 2.46 26.23 2.03
C LEU A 179 2.05 27.29 1.00
N SER A 180 2.95 28.19 0.58
CA SER A 180 2.63 29.27 -0.39
C SER A 180 2.58 28.80 -1.85
N ASN A 181 1.98 29.59 -2.75
CA ASN A 181 1.72 29.21 -4.15
C ASN A 181 2.97 28.96 -5.00
N GLU A 182 4.12 29.43 -4.54
CA GLU A 182 5.43 29.19 -5.15
C GLU A 182 5.96 27.79 -4.87
N TYR A 183 5.29 27.02 -4.02
CA TYR A 183 5.72 25.70 -3.61
C TYR A 183 4.68 24.63 -3.91
N VAL A 184 5.20 23.49 -4.32
CA VAL A 184 4.51 22.20 -4.31
C VAL A 184 5.17 21.32 -3.26
N PHE A 185 4.42 20.41 -2.66
CA PHE A 185 5.02 19.40 -1.78
C PHE A 185 5.02 18.08 -2.52
N LEU A 186 6.21 17.51 -2.71
CA LEU A 186 6.38 16.24 -3.38
C LEU A 186 6.37 15.14 -2.32
N ALA A 187 5.61 14.07 -2.54
CA ALA A 187 5.50 12.99 -1.58
C ALA A 187 5.61 11.60 -2.21
N ARG A 188 6.00 10.62 -1.38
CA ARG A 188 5.86 9.19 -1.64
C ARG A 188 5.34 8.50 -0.38
N PHE A 189 4.59 7.41 -0.54
CA PHE A 189 4.25 6.54 0.57
C PHE A 189 5.33 5.47 0.74
N VAL A 190 5.68 5.18 2.00
CA VAL A 190 6.56 4.10 2.41
C VAL A 190 5.70 3.01 3.07
N LEU A 191 5.89 1.75 2.66
CA LEU A 191 5.25 0.58 3.27
C LEU A 191 6.29 -0.19 4.10
N THR A 192 6.07 -0.33 5.41
CA THR A 192 6.97 -1.11 6.27
C THR A 192 6.62 -2.61 6.23
N CYS A 193 5.34 -2.96 6.29
CA CYS A 193 4.86 -4.33 6.19
C CYS A 193 3.63 -4.47 5.30
N CYS A 194 2.67 -3.53 5.36
CA CYS A 194 1.42 -3.60 4.61
C CYS A 194 0.78 -2.23 4.37
N ALA A 195 -0.15 -2.12 3.42
CA ALA A 195 -0.82 -0.86 3.09
C ALA A 195 -1.44 -0.14 4.31
N ALA A 196 -1.84 -0.86 5.36
CA ALA A 196 -2.38 -0.26 6.58
C ALA A 196 -1.34 0.57 7.36
N ASP A 197 -0.06 0.19 7.30
CA ASP A 197 1.02 0.90 7.96
C ASP A 197 1.65 1.99 7.09
N ALA A 198 1.18 2.14 5.85
CA ALA A 198 1.74 3.10 4.92
C ALA A 198 1.73 4.51 5.52
N TYR A 199 2.86 5.18 5.40
CA TYR A 199 3.04 6.55 5.83
C TYR A 199 3.68 7.39 4.72
N PRO A 200 3.22 8.62 4.53
CA PRO A 200 3.79 9.54 3.57
C PRO A 200 5.12 10.13 4.08
N VAL A 201 6.05 10.35 3.16
CA VAL A 201 7.27 11.15 3.35
C VAL A 201 7.38 12.12 2.18
N GLY A 202 8.01 13.27 2.38
CA GLY A 202 8.10 14.26 1.31
C GLY A 202 9.02 15.43 1.60
N LEU A 203 9.15 16.29 0.60
CA LEU A 203 9.92 17.52 0.67
C LEU A 203 9.14 18.66 0.01
N PRO A 204 9.24 19.89 0.55
CA PRO A 204 8.80 21.07 -0.15
C PRO A 204 9.71 21.33 -1.36
N VAL A 205 9.11 21.74 -2.46
CA VAL A 205 9.79 22.09 -3.71
C VAL A 205 9.38 23.50 -4.09
N LYS A 206 10.35 24.42 -4.14
CA LYS A 206 10.17 25.77 -4.67
C LYS A 206 10.19 25.70 -6.19
N LEU A 207 9.14 26.18 -6.83
CA LEU A 207 8.99 26.18 -8.27
C LEU A 207 9.93 27.22 -8.92
N PRO A 208 10.32 27.03 -10.20
CA PRO A 208 11.04 28.04 -10.96
C PRO A 208 10.24 29.34 -11.05
N GLN A 209 10.94 30.48 -11.15
CA GLN A 209 10.29 31.79 -11.30
C GLN A 209 9.31 31.80 -12.48
N GLY A 210 8.09 32.30 -12.26
CA GLY A 210 7.02 32.33 -13.26
C GLY A 210 6.18 31.05 -13.33
N GLN A 211 6.56 29.98 -12.61
CA GLN A 211 5.70 28.83 -12.37
C GLN A 211 4.99 28.94 -11.03
N THR A 212 3.76 28.45 -11.00
CA THR A 212 2.93 28.45 -9.79
C THR A 212 2.26 27.08 -9.64
N ARG A 213 1.88 26.74 -8.40
CA ARG A 213 1.31 25.42 -8.07
C ARG A 213 0.04 25.09 -8.88
N GLU A 214 -0.71 26.08 -9.33
CA GLU A 214 -1.96 25.88 -10.09
C GLU A 214 -1.74 25.15 -11.42
N GLN A 215 -0.50 25.15 -11.93
CA GLN A 215 -0.10 24.43 -13.13
C GLN A 215 -0.03 22.91 -12.92
N PHE A 216 0.04 22.45 -11.65
CA PHE A 216 0.19 21.05 -11.30
C PHE A 216 -1.07 20.55 -10.58
N LYS A 217 -1.62 19.43 -11.04
CA LYS A 217 -2.79 18.81 -10.39
C LYS A 217 -2.35 18.05 -9.14
N LYS A 218 -3.19 18.04 -8.10
CA LYS A 218 -3.05 17.07 -6.99
C LYS A 218 -2.94 15.65 -7.56
N ASP A 219 -2.17 14.80 -6.90
CA ASP A 219 -1.93 13.39 -7.29
C ASP A 219 -1.19 13.18 -8.64
N SER A 220 -0.86 14.27 -9.36
CA SER A 220 0.02 14.18 -10.52
C SER A 220 1.45 13.88 -10.07
N TRP A 221 2.17 13.14 -10.92
CA TRP A 221 3.54 12.75 -10.63
C TRP A 221 4.51 13.68 -11.32
N LEU A 222 5.50 14.16 -10.56
CA LEU A 222 6.54 15.04 -11.05
C LEU A 222 7.91 14.42 -10.78
N GLU A 223 8.82 14.59 -11.73
CA GLU A 223 10.25 14.48 -11.55
C GLU A 223 10.83 15.90 -11.45
N ILE A 224 11.53 16.17 -10.35
CA ILE A 224 12.12 17.47 -10.04
C ILE A 224 13.63 17.33 -10.04
N GLU A 225 14.30 18.18 -10.80
CA GLU A 225 15.75 18.36 -10.74
C GLU A 225 16.07 19.75 -10.24
N GLY A 226 16.97 19.84 -9.27
CA GLY A 226 17.28 21.10 -8.61
C GLY A 226 18.42 21.01 -7.62
N LYS A 227 18.45 21.97 -6.70
CA LYS A 227 19.39 22.01 -5.59
C LYS A 227 18.67 22.15 -4.27
N MET A 228 19.24 21.55 -3.24
CA MET A 228 18.78 21.72 -1.88
C MET A 228 19.10 23.12 -1.36
N ALA A 229 18.17 23.72 -0.64
CA ALA A 229 18.36 24.98 0.07
C ALA A 229 17.52 25.01 1.35
N THR A 230 18.01 25.72 2.35
CA THR A 230 17.24 26.01 3.56
C THR A 230 16.21 27.09 3.27
N GLU A 231 14.94 26.79 3.55
CA GLU A 231 13.83 27.74 3.45
C GLU A 231 13.09 27.82 4.80
N THR A 232 12.45 28.96 5.05
CA THR A 232 11.59 29.14 6.22
C THR A 232 10.13 29.06 5.78
N LEU A 233 9.48 27.93 6.05
CA LEU A 233 8.10 27.66 5.65
C LEU A 233 7.24 27.47 6.91
N ALA A 234 6.11 28.19 6.99
CA ALA A 234 5.22 28.19 8.15
C ALA A 234 5.97 28.44 9.49
N GLY A 235 6.96 29.34 9.48
CA GLY A 235 7.77 29.69 10.67
C GLY A 235 8.81 28.66 11.08
N LYS A 236 8.99 27.57 10.31
CA LYS A 236 10.00 26.53 10.58
C LYS A 236 11.07 26.52 9.49
N ARG A 237 12.34 26.50 9.89
CA ARG A 237 13.47 26.26 8.99
C ARG A 237 13.45 24.79 8.58
N GLN A 238 13.44 24.52 7.28
CA GLN A 238 13.49 23.17 6.75
C GLN A 238 14.18 23.14 5.38
N LEU A 239 14.64 21.96 4.99
CA LEU A 239 15.25 21.76 3.68
C LEU A 239 14.17 21.71 2.59
N ALA A 240 14.39 22.44 1.51
CA ALA A 240 13.54 22.45 0.33
C ALA A 240 14.38 22.20 -0.93
N VAL A 241 13.74 21.69 -1.98
CA VAL A 241 14.34 21.61 -3.31
C VAL A 241 14.01 22.88 -4.08
N ILE A 242 15.02 23.64 -4.48
CA ILE A 242 14.88 24.73 -5.45
C ILE A 242 14.94 24.11 -6.84
N ALA A 243 13.79 24.04 -7.51
CA ALA A 243 13.67 23.36 -8.79
C ALA A 243 14.31 24.20 -9.91
N ASN A 244 15.17 23.54 -10.69
CA ASN A 244 15.65 24.06 -11.97
C ASN A 244 14.77 23.55 -13.12
N ALA A 245 14.31 22.30 -13.01
CA ALA A 245 13.42 21.67 -13.97
C ALA A 245 12.31 20.91 -13.25
N VAL A 246 11.10 21.04 -13.77
CA VAL A 246 9.89 20.35 -13.30
C VAL A 246 9.29 19.59 -14.47
N LYS A 247 9.30 18.26 -14.40
CA LYS A 247 8.83 17.40 -15.49
C LYS A 247 7.65 16.55 -15.03
N PRO A 248 6.47 16.70 -15.64
CA PRO A 248 5.37 15.75 -15.45
C PRO A 248 5.78 14.36 -15.94
N VAL A 249 5.53 13.35 -15.12
CA VAL A 249 5.77 11.95 -15.45
C VAL A 249 4.50 11.13 -15.21
N SER A 250 4.38 9.99 -15.89
CA SER A 250 3.31 9.05 -15.58
C SER A 250 3.53 8.44 -14.20
N ARG A 251 2.44 8.04 -13.53
CA ARG A 251 2.52 7.32 -12.26
C ARG A 251 3.40 6.08 -12.43
N PRO A 252 4.47 5.93 -11.62
CA PRO A 252 5.31 4.75 -11.68
C PRO A 252 4.51 3.48 -11.44
N LYS A 253 4.95 2.37 -12.04
CA LYS A 253 4.33 1.05 -11.84
C LYS A 253 4.26 0.69 -10.35
N ASN A 254 5.32 1.02 -9.60
CA ASN A 254 5.32 0.96 -8.15
C ASN A 254 5.25 2.39 -7.56
N PRO A 255 4.08 2.84 -7.09
CA PRO A 255 3.91 4.16 -6.49
C PRO A 255 4.53 4.27 -5.09
N TYR A 256 4.84 3.13 -4.46
CA TYR A 256 5.34 3.08 -3.09
C TYR A 256 6.86 2.92 -3.04
N SER A 257 7.41 3.18 -1.85
CA SER A 257 8.79 2.90 -1.48
C SER A 257 8.80 2.00 -0.25
N TYR A 258 9.96 1.47 0.11
CA TYR A 258 10.13 0.51 1.20
C TYR A 258 11.33 0.89 2.08
#